data_AF-A0A494VL43-F1
#
_entry.id   AF-A0A494VL43-F1
#
_cell.length_a   1.000
_cell.length_b   1.000
_cell.length_c   1.000
_cell.angle_alpha   90.00
_cell.angle_beta   90.00
_cell.angle_gamma   90.00
#
_symmetry.space_group_name_H-M   'P 1'
#
loop_
_entity.id
_entity.type
_entity.pdbx_description
1 polymer ?
#
loop_
_entity_poly.entity_id
_entity_poly.type
_entity_poly.pdbx_seq_one_letter_code
_entity_poly.pdbx_strand_id
1 'polypeptide(L)'
;MKFTKITMVASAILMIGIGFAGCKKEKYISRDTSYLKSPPPDTVAPPPVDATLISFDNADKADGWQTVGTPNIATTGQKEGTGYLKNTIANGGDFMQFIKDLPTPLDTKLTGDNGQFKFWWYVSDVSLLKADGSIEITSSGKSDDHESAWDVAPLIPNLKNGWNEIALNFSRAIKTSDGGADYSAVNHFRIFFFTTSKAHDDLVTGVDDLVFRAAPAPPPVIFDNVDKADGWETVGTPNIATTGQKEGTGYLKNTIANGGDFMQFIKSVDTPVNTSFGAADGRFSFWWYVSDVSLLKADGSIEITSSGKSDDHESAWDVAPLLPTLKNGWNKITLDFDKSIKTSDGGADYTAINHFRIFFFTSSKAHDDLTVGIDDLRFISK
;
A
#
# COMPACT_ATOMS: atom_id res chain seq x y z
N MET A 1 58.60 -9.22 72.13
CA MET A 1 59.64 -10.03 71.45
C MET A 1 59.25 -10.20 69.99
N LYS A 2 60.27 -10.19 69.12
CA LYS A 2 60.22 -10.15 67.64
C LYS A 2 59.97 -11.54 67.00
N PHE A 3 59.76 -11.50 65.68
CA PHE A 3 60.02 -12.54 64.64
C PHE A 3 58.91 -13.61 64.44
N THR A 4 58.60 -14.18 63.26
CA THR A 4 59.17 -14.31 61.88
C THR A 4 58.06 -14.98 61.03
N LYS A 5 57.63 -14.56 59.82
CA LYS A 5 58.13 -14.75 58.44
C LYS A 5 58.57 -16.17 57.96
N ILE A 6 57.84 -16.68 56.93
CA ILE A 6 58.28 -17.28 55.63
C ILE A 6 58.93 -18.70 55.69
N THR A 7 58.66 -19.71 54.84
CA THR A 7 59.15 -20.02 53.45
C THR A 7 58.69 -21.48 53.12
N MET A 8 58.04 -21.86 52.00
CA MET A 8 58.44 -22.06 50.58
C MET A 8 59.22 -23.37 50.26
N VAL A 9 59.06 -23.85 49.01
CA VAL A 9 59.89 -24.82 48.22
C VAL A 9 59.35 -26.27 48.24
N ALA A 10 58.72 -26.85 47.21
CA ALA A 10 59.04 -27.04 45.78
C ALA A 10 60.09 -28.15 45.47
N SER A 11 59.71 -29.04 44.56
CA SER A 11 60.53 -30.04 43.84
C SER A 11 60.75 -31.39 44.53
N ALA A 12 60.79 -32.56 43.88
CA ALA A 12 60.41 -33.06 42.56
C ALA A 12 60.85 -34.55 42.52
N ILE A 13 60.45 -35.28 41.46
CA ILE A 13 61.21 -36.35 40.76
C ILE A 13 60.67 -37.81 40.80
N LEU A 14 60.44 -38.31 39.57
CA LEU A 14 60.43 -39.70 39.04
C LEU A 14 59.33 -40.65 39.54
N MET A 15 58.75 -41.57 38.76
CA MET A 15 58.61 -41.84 37.32
C MET A 15 57.90 -43.21 37.22
N ILE A 16 57.30 -43.48 36.07
CA ILE A 16 56.95 -44.80 35.51
C ILE A 16 55.68 -45.48 36.08
N GLY A 17 54.63 -45.41 35.26
CA GLY A 17 54.14 -46.64 34.62
C GLY A 17 52.70 -47.04 34.89
N ILE A 18 51.96 -47.18 33.78
CA ILE A 18 50.81 -48.06 33.52
C ILE A 18 49.45 -47.36 33.46
N GLY A 19 48.83 -47.45 32.26
CA GLY A 19 47.37 -47.52 32.16
C GLY A 19 46.68 -46.55 31.19
N PHE A 20 47.07 -46.51 29.92
CA PHE A 20 46.13 -46.12 28.86
C PHE A 20 45.01 -47.17 28.80
N ALA A 21 43.83 -46.84 29.35
CA ALA A 21 42.61 -47.62 29.17
C ALA A 21 41.47 -46.70 28.70
N GLY A 22 41.45 -46.51 27.37
CA GLY A 22 40.31 -46.20 26.50
C GLY A 22 39.13 -45.37 27.05
N CYS A 23 39.16 -44.06 26.82
CA CYS A 23 37.95 -43.31 26.51
C CYS A 23 37.36 -43.86 25.20
N LYS A 24 36.28 -44.64 25.29
CA LYS A 24 35.46 -44.96 24.12
C LYS A 24 34.83 -43.66 23.63
N LYS A 25 35.37 -43.09 22.54
CA LYS A 25 34.64 -42.12 21.72
C LYS A 25 33.35 -42.81 21.27
N GLU A 26 32.21 -42.33 21.70
CA GLU A 26 30.95 -42.67 21.05
C GLU A 26 31.08 -42.26 19.59
N LYS A 27 31.06 -43.26 18.70
CA LYS A 27 30.91 -43.02 17.27
C LYS A 27 29.50 -42.46 17.09
N TYR A 28 29.39 -41.14 16.95
CA TYR A 28 28.24 -40.56 16.30
C TYR A 28 28.18 -41.16 14.90
N ILE A 29 27.18 -42.02 14.68
CA ILE A 29 26.83 -42.47 13.35
C ILE A 29 26.32 -41.22 12.65
N SER A 30 27.09 -40.67 11.72
CA SER A 30 26.64 -39.66 10.79
C SER A 30 25.27 -40.09 10.28
N ARG A 31 24.21 -39.35 10.63
CA ARG A 31 22.88 -39.62 10.07
C ARG A 31 23.02 -39.46 8.57
N ASP A 32 22.81 -40.56 7.85
CA ASP A 32 22.76 -40.56 6.41
C ASP A 32 21.58 -39.69 5.96
N THR A 33 21.88 -38.46 5.56
CA THR A 33 20.91 -37.49 5.04
C THR A 33 20.74 -37.61 3.53
N SER A 34 21.31 -38.63 2.88
CA SER A 34 21.17 -38.83 1.43
C SER A 34 19.73 -39.07 0.97
N TYR A 35 18.82 -39.40 1.91
CA TYR A 35 17.39 -39.55 1.67
C TYR A 35 16.58 -38.28 1.98
N LEU A 36 17.19 -37.22 2.53
CA LEU A 36 16.51 -35.93 2.65
C LEU A 36 16.43 -35.33 1.25
N LYS A 37 15.22 -35.39 0.68
CA LYS A 37 14.88 -34.62 -0.52
C LYS A 37 15.31 -33.18 -0.25
N SER A 38 16.15 -32.62 -1.12
CA SER A 38 16.46 -31.19 -1.05
C SER A 38 15.15 -30.42 -0.89
N PRO A 39 15.11 -29.36 -0.07
CA PRO A 39 14.03 -28.40 -0.15
C PRO A 39 13.79 -28.09 -1.64
N PRO A 40 12.53 -27.97 -2.10
CA PRO A 40 12.27 -27.43 -3.42
C PRO A 40 13.17 -26.21 -3.58
N PRO A 41 13.88 -26.05 -4.73
CA PRO A 41 14.55 -24.79 -4.99
C PRO A 41 13.55 -23.68 -4.68
N ASP A 42 13.96 -22.66 -3.93
CA ASP A 42 13.13 -21.47 -3.78
C ASP A 42 12.91 -20.89 -5.18
N THR A 43 11.79 -21.28 -5.79
CA THR A 43 11.36 -20.84 -7.12
C THR A 43 10.58 -19.54 -7.03
N VAL A 44 10.56 -18.90 -5.85
CA VAL A 44 10.14 -17.52 -5.73
C VAL A 44 11.16 -16.72 -6.51
N ALA A 45 10.78 -16.36 -7.75
CA ALA A 45 11.52 -15.39 -8.52
C ALA A 45 11.83 -14.19 -7.61
N PRO A 46 13.06 -13.63 -7.66
CA PRO A 46 13.35 -12.42 -6.93
C PRO A 46 12.20 -11.44 -7.17
N PRO A 47 11.70 -10.76 -6.13
CA PRO A 47 10.62 -9.80 -6.31
C PRO A 47 11.00 -8.88 -7.48
N PRO A 48 10.05 -8.62 -8.41
CA PRO A 48 10.36 -7.81 -9.58
C PRO A 48 11.00 -6.50 -9.12
N VAL A 49 12.18 -6.21 -9.68
CA VAL A 49 12.90 -4.97 -9.38
C VAL A 49 11.99 -3.81 -9.74
N ASP A 50 11.74 -2.93 -8.78
CA ASP A 50 10.96 -1.73 -9.03
C ASP A 50 11.74 -0.82 -9.98
N ALA A 51 11.33 -0.81 -11.25
CA ALA A 51 11.99 -0.04 -12.31
C ALA A 51 11.90 1.48 -12.12
N THR A 52 11.08 1.94 -11.16
CA THR A 52 10.92 3.36 -10.82
C THR A 52 11.69 3.77 -9.56
N LEU A 53 12.33 2.81 -8.89
CA LEU A 53 13.08 3.08 -7.66
C LEU A 53 14.34 3.91 -7.97
N ILE A 54 14.44 5.07 -7.33
CA ILE A 54 15.61 5.95 -7.41
C ILE A 54 16.05 6.29 -5.99
N SER A 55 17.29 5.94 -5.65
CA SER A 55 17.88 6.31 -4.36
C SER A 55 18.22 7.79 -4.33
N PHE A 56 17.76 8.47 -3.27
CA PHE A 56 18.17 9.83 -2.92
C PHE A 56 19.42 9.80 -2.04
N ASP A 57 19.38 9.06 -0.93
CA ASP A 57 20.55 8.79 -0.08
C ASP A 57 20.26 7.60 0.86
N ASN A 58 21.19 6.67 0.97
CA ASN A 58 21.04 5.50 1.86
C ASN A 58 21.48 5.77 3.30
N ALA A 59 21.86 7.02 3.65
CA ALA A 59 22.31 7.41 4.99
C ALA A 59 23.52 6.62 5.55
N ASP A 60 24.32 6.02 4.67
CA ASP A 60 25.53 5.25 5.01
C ASP A 60 26.72 6.10 5.49
N LYS A 61 26.70 7.40 5.17
CA LYS A 61 27.80 8.34 5.44
C LYS A 61 27.25 9.67 5.92
N ALA A 62 28.01 10.34 6.80
CA ALA A 62 27.66 11.65 7.33
C ALA A 62 27.80 12.80 6.31
N ASP A 63 28.46 12.57 5.18
CA ASP A 63 28.79 13.62 4.20
C ASP A 63 27.52 14.30 3.66
N GLY A 64 27.46 15.62 3.79
CA GLY A 64 26.32 16.44 3.33
C GLY A 64 25.09 16.39 4.24
N TRP A 65 25.10 15.60 5.31
CA TRP A 65 24.03 15.61 6.31
C TRP A 65 24.23 16.70 7.35
N GLN A 66 23.13 17.34 7.76
CA GLN A 66 23.08 18.28 8.88
C GLN A 66 22.02 17.80 9.88
N THR A 67 22.28 17.98 11.17
CA THR A 67 21.36 17.59 12.24
C THR A 67 21.52 18.51 13.45
N VAL A 68 20.67 18.35 14.48
CA VAL A 68 20.89 19.00 15.77
C VAL A 68 22.07 18.32 16.47
N GLY A 69 23.26 18.92 16.36
CA GLY A 69 24.51 18.31 16.82
C GLY A 69 25.31 17.71 15.67
N THR A 70 26.22 16.78 15.98
CA THR A 70 27.09 16.16 14.97
C THR A 70 26.36 15.00 14.29
N PRO A 71 26.29 14.95 12.95
CA PRO A 71 25.80 13.78 12.22
C PRO A 71 26.56 12.52 12.65
N ASN A 72 25.83 11.49 13.06
CA ASN A 72 26.41 10.24 13.56
C ASN A 72 25.82 9.05 12.82
N ILE A 73 26.68 8.24 12.21
CA ILE A 73 26.27 7.02 11.48
C ILE A 73 26.36 5.82 12.42
N ALA A 74 25.22 5.18 12.68
CA ALA A 74 25.17 3.93 13.41
C ALA A 74 25.25 2.75 12.42
N THR A 75 26.16 1.81 12.68
CA THR A 75 26.47 0.68 11.78
C THR A 75 25.74 -0.62 12.14
N THR A 76 24.77 -0.55 13.05
CA THR A 76 23.98 -1.71 13.47
C THR A 76 22.52 -1.31 13.64
N GLY A 77 21.62 -2.14 13.12
CA GLY A 77 20.17 -1.90 13.19
C GLY A 77 19.63 -1.02 12.07
N GLN A 78 20.43 -0.73 11.04
CA GLN A 78 20.03 -0.10 9.79
C GLN A 78 19.01 -0.98 9.02
N LYS A 79 18.30 -0.35 8.09
CA LYS A 79 17.29 -0.94 7.21
C LYS A 79 17.84 -1.28 5.84
N GLU A 80 18.77 -0.49 5.34
CA GLU A 80 19.49 -0.72 4.09
C GLU A 80 20.98 -0.48 4.33
N GLY A 81 21.84 -1.02 3.45
CA GLY A 81 23.25 -0.65 3.44
C GLY A 81 24.03 -1.01 4.70
N THR A 82 24.99 -0.17 5.02
CA THR A 82 26.03 -0.35 6.05
C THR A 82 25.81 0.46 7.31
N GLY A 83 24.92 1.46 7.30
CA GLY A 83 24.56 2.25 8.45
C GLY A 83 23.36 3.15 8.21
N TYR A 84 22.98 3.92 9.23
CA TYR A 84 21.92 4.92 9.16
C TYR A 84 22.30 6.16 9.96
N LEU A 85 21.70 7.31 9.61
CA LEU A 85 21.91 8.54 10.36
C LEU A 85 21.11 8.50 11.65
N LYS A 86 21.79 8.62 12.79
CA LYS A 86 21.22 8.51 14.13
C LYS A 86 21.58 9.71 14.98
N ASN A 87 20.61 10.22 15.73
CA ASN A 87 20.85 11.24 16.74
C ASN A 87 19.89 11.11 17.94
N THR A 88 20.11 11.91 18.98
CA THR A 88 19.34 11.87 20.23
C THR A 88 18.88 13.28 20.61
N ILE A 89 17.59 13.45 20.87
CA ILE A 89 17.11 14.61 21.63
C ILE A 89 17.31 14.26 23.11
N ALA A 90 18.36 14.81 23.72
CA ALA A 90 18.64 14.61 25.12
C ALA A 90 17.64 15.37 26.00
N ASN A 91 17.43 14.90 27.23
CA ASN A 91 16.66 15.64 28.24
C ASN A 91 17.13 17.10 28.34
N GLY A 92 16.18 18.04 28.25
CA GLY A 92 16.42 19.49 28.21
C GLY A 92 16.35 20.09 26.79
N GLY A 93 16.45 19.26 25.75
CA GLY A 93 16.14 19.63 24.36
C GLY A 93 14.71 19.26 23.99
N ASP A 94 14.22 19.76 22.86
CA ASP A 94 12.87 19.44 22.34
C ASP A 94 12.77 19.46 20.83
N PHE A 95 13.90 19.57 20.11
CA PHE A 95 13.93 19.75 18.66
C PHE A 95 14.95 18.81 18.02
N MET A 96 14.58 18.24 16.87
CA MET A 96 15.47 17.50 15.99
C MET A 96 15.20 17.87 14.54
N GLN A 97 16.25 17.83 13.74
CA GLN A 97 16.14 17.85 12.29
C GLN A 97 17.19 16.93 11.65
N PHE A 98 16.87 16.45 10.46
CA PHE A 98 17.82 15.83 9.54
C PHE A 98 17.66 16.52 8.19
N ILE A 99 18.76 17.08 7.67
CA ILE A 99 18.79 17.80 6.39
C ILE A 99 19.84 17.16 5.51
N LYS A 100 19.52 16.94 4.24
CA LYS A 100 20.45 16.48 3.22
C LYS A 100 20.34 17.33 1.98
N ASP A 101 21.47 17.92 1.59
CA ASP A 101 21.65 18.59 0.31
C ASP A 101 22.42 17.68 -0.65
N LEU A 102 21.90 17.53 -1.87
CA LEU A 102 22.63 16.90 -2.97
C LEU A 102 23.37 17.98 -3.77
N PRO A 103 24.68 17.82 -4.02
CA PRO A 103 25.43 18.76 -4.86
C PRO A 103 24.96 18.75 -6.32
N THR A 104 24.37 17.63 -6.76
CA THR A 104 23.79 17.48 -8.10
C THR A 104 22.30 17.14 -7.93
N PRO A 105 21.38 17.91 -8.52
CA PRO A 105 19.97 17.57 -8.52
C PRO A 105 19.68 16.19 -9.12
N LEU A 106 18.69 15.52 -8.54
CA LEU A 106 18.23 14.19 -8.92
C LEU A 106 16.91 14.30 -9.67
N ASP A 107 16.87 13.71 -10.86
CA ASP A 107 15.63 13.50 -11.60
C ASP A 107 14.96 12.21 -11.11
N THR A 108 13.80 12.36 -10.46
CA THR A 108 13.03 11.24 -9.91
C THR A 108 12.35 10.39 -10.98
N LYS A 109 12.26 10.87 -12.22
CA LYS A 109 11.49 10.26 -13.33
C LYS A 109 9.99 10.08 -13.04
N LEU A 110 9.48 10.80 -12.04
CA LEU A 110 8.10 10.75 -11.57
C LEU A 110 7.44 12.13 -11.73
N THR A 111 6.12 12.15 -11.60
CA THR A 111 5.30 13.36 -11.63
C THR A 111 4.59 13.55 -10.31
N GLY A 112 4.03 14.75 -10.11
CA GLY A 112 3.23 15.06 -8.93
C GLY A 112 2.03 14.12 -8.70
N ASP A 113 1.59 13.42 -9.74
CA ASP A 113 0.42 12.53 -9.67
C ASP A 113 0.79 11.08 -9.37
N ASN A 114 1.98 10.63 -9.79
CA ASN A 114 2.36 9.21 -9.71
C ASN A 114 3.52 8.92 -8.76
N GLY A 115 4.21 9.95 -8.23
CA GLY A 115 5.39 9.74 -7.41
C GLY A 115 5.12 9.58 -5.92
N GLN A 116 6.02 8.88 -5.25
CA GLN A 116 6.07 8.70 -3.82
C GLN A 116 7.51 8.84 -3.33
N PHE A 117 7.71 9.60 -2.26
CA PHE A 117 8.93 9.60 -1.48
C PHE A 117 8.80 8.63 -0.32
N LYS A 118 9.79 7.76 -0.13
CA LYS A 118 9.84 6.80 0.98
C LYS A 118 11.17 6.91 1.72
N PHE A 119 11.12 6.67 3.01
CA PHE A 119 12.30 6.49 3.84
C PHE A 119 11.93 5.77 5.12
N TRP A 120 12.92 5.22 5.81
CA TRP A 120 12.73 4.67 7.14
C TRP A 120 13.01 5.73 8.21
N TRP A 121 12.09 5.86 9.16
CA TRP A 121 12.24 6.74 10.31
C TRP A 121 12.22 5.92 11.61
N TYR A 122 13.33 5.95 12.34
CA TYR A 122 13.44 5.37 13.67
C TYR A 122 13.01 6.40 14.72
N VAL A 123 12.12 6.00 15.62
CA VAL A 123 11.71 6.78 16.80
C VAL A 123 11.65 5.83 17.99
N SER A 124 12.53 6.01 18.97
CA SER A 124 12.59 5.10 20.13
C SER A 124 11.34 5.14 21.01
N ASP A 125 10.71 6.31 21.16
CA ASP A 125 9.44 6.49 21.87
C ASP A 125 8.54 7.50 21.15
N VAL A 126 7.52 7.00 20.46
CA VAL A 126 6.55 7.81 19.70
C VAL A 126 5.71 8.70 20.62
N SER A 127 5.50 8.31 21.88
CA SER A 127 4.66 9.08 22.81
C SER A 127 5.25 10.45 23.16
N LEU A 128 6.55 10.63 22.91
CA LEU A 128 7.24 11.89 23.12
C LEU A 128 7.05 12.89 21.97
N LEU A 129 6.56 12.47 20.80
CA LEU A 129 6.42 13.34 19.63
C LEU A 129 5.28 14.35 19.80
N LYS A 130 5.58 15.62 19.53
CA LYS A 130 4.58 16.67 19.39
C LYS A 130 3.94 16.57 17.99
N ALA A 131 2.65 16.85 17.91
CA ALA A 131 1.91 16.99 16.64
C ALA A 131 2.31 18.30 15.92
N ASP A 132 3.58 18.38 15.50
CA ASP A 132 4.24 19.53 14.90
C ASP A 132 5.47 19.04 14.12
N GLY A 133 5.91 19.82 13.14
CA GLY A 133 7.01 19.47 12.25
C GLY A 133 6.57 19.08 10.84
N SER A 134 7.55 19.01 9.95
CA SER A 134 7.35 18.77 8.52
C SER A 134 8.42 17.84 7.96
N ILE A 135 8.05 17.11 6.91
CA ILE A 135 8.93 16.37 6.03
C ILE A 135 8.86 17.05 4.67
N GLU A 136 9.99 17.35 4.06
CA GLU A 136 10.08 18.23 2.91
C GLU A 136 11.08 17.70 1.89
N ILE A 137 10.73 17.88 0.62
CA ILE A 137 11.65 17.78 -0.51
C ILE A 137 11.53 19.03 -1.37
N THR A 138 12.66 19.48 -1.92
CA THR A 138 12.70 20.68 -2.77
C THR A 138 13.74 20.55 -3.88
N SER A 139 13.52 21.30 -4.95
CA SER A 139 14.43 21.47 -6.08
C SER A 139 15.24 22.78 -6.02
N SER A 140 15.00 23.65 -5.03
CA SER A 140 15.67 24.95 -4.89
C SER A 140 16.98 24.89 -4.10
N GLY A 141 17.25 23.76 -3.43
CA GLY A 141 18.39 23.58 -2.53
C GLY A 141 18.22 24.23 -1.15
N LYS A 142 17.02 24.70 -0.80
CA LYS A 142 16.70 25.31 0.50
C LYS A 142 15.21 25.12 0.82
N SER A 143 14.89 25.08 2.11
CA SER A 143 13.50 24.97 2.59
C SER A 143 12.64 26.19 2.22
N ASP A 144 11.32 26.00 2.21
CA ASP A 144 10.30 27.02 1.97
C ASP A 144 10.33 27.67 0.57
N ASP A 145 10.96 27.03 -0.43
CA ASP A 145 11.06 27.51 -1.82
C ASP A 145 11.03 26.30 -2.79
N HIS A 146 10.07 26.25 -3.71
CA HIS A 146 9.76 25.10 -4.58
C HIS A 146 9.72 23.78 -3.79
N GLU A 147 8.83 23.71 -2.80
CA GLU A 147 8.80 22.64 -1.81
C GLU A 147 7.52 21.83 -1.87
N SER A 148 7.69 20.52 -1.77
CA SER A 148 6.61 19.58 -1.47
C SER A 148 6.79 19.07 -0.04
N ALA A 149 5.81 19.34 0.80
CA ALA A 149 5.86 19.11 2.25
C ALA A 149 4.74 18.19 2.74
N TRP A 150 4.98 17.52 3.87
CA TRP A 150 4.01 16.70 4.60
C TRP A 150 4.15 16.92 6.10
N ASP A 151 3.04 17.23 6.76
CA ASP A 151 3.01 17.39 8.22
C ASP A 151 3.37 16.08 8.93
N VAL A 152 4.12 16.17 10.03
CA VAL A 152 4.42 15.03 10.89
C VAL A 152 3.19 14.60 11.69
N ALA A 153 2.33 15.55 12.08
CA ALA A 153 1.19 15.31 12.97
C ALA A 153 0.25 14.16 12.52
N PRO A 154 -0.17 14.06 11.24
CA PRO A 154 -1.03 12.96 10.77
C PRO A 154 -0.36 11.58 10.78
N LEU A 155 0.98 11.52 10.84
CA LEU A 155 1.73 10.27 10.86
C LEU A 155 1.72 9.63 12.25
N ILE A 156 1.79 10.45 13.31
CA ILE A 156 1.99 10.02 14.71
C ILE A 156 1.05 8.88 15.15
N PRO A 157 -0.28 8.92 14.88
CA PRO A 157 -1.19 7.85 15.31
C PRO A 157 -0.86 6.46 14.75
N ASN A 158 -0.12 6.39 13.64
CA ASN A 158 0.25 5.15 12.95
C ASN A 158 1.71 4.74 13.18
N LEU A 159 2.50 5.56 13.88
CA LEU A 159 3.88 5.23 14.21
C LEU A 159 3.94 4.22 15.36
N LYS A 160 4.98 3.40 15.35
CA LYS A 160 5.37 2.51 16.45
C LYS A 160 6.78 2.85 16.94
N ASN A 161 7.07 2.49 18.18
CA ASN A 161 8.43 2.55 18.70
C ASN A 161 9.35 1.66 17.86
N GLY A 162 10.52 2.20 17.51
CA GLY A 162 11.46 1.61 16.58
C GLY A 162 11.30 2.15 15.16
N TRP A 163 11.50 1.27 14.18
CA TRP A 163 11.50 1.64 12.77
C TRP A 163 10.09 1.69 12.15
N ASN A 164 9.84 2.78 11.43
CA ASN A 164 8.64 3.03 10.65
C ASN A 164 9.04 3.28 9.19
N GLU A 165 8.35 2.63 8.26
CA GLU A 165 8.49 2.99 6.85
C GLU A 165 7.52 4.12 6.56
N ILE A 166 8.05 5.28 6.18
CA ILE A 166 7.27 6.47 5.84
C ILE A 166 7.10 6.48 4.33
N ALA A 167 5.87 6.70 3.86
CA ALA A 167 5.54 6.70 2.44
C ALA A 167 4.64 7.90 2.13
N LEU A 168 5.16 8.83 1.34
CA LEU A 168 4.59 10.16 1.13
C LEU A 168 4.30 10.37 -0.35
N ASN A 169 3.02 10.34 -0.72
CA ASN A 169 2.60 10.54 -2.10
C ASN A 169 2.74 12.02 -2.48
N PHE A 170 3.33 12.30 -3.65
CA PHE A 170 3.48 13.65 -4.20
C PHE A 170 2.13 14.35 -4.41
N SER A 171 1.09 13.58 -4.71
CA SER A 171 -0.27 14.09 -4.90
C SER A 171 -0.92 14.59 -3.62
N ARG A 172 -0.38 14.23 -2.45
CA ARG A 172 -0.83 14.67 -1.12
C ARG A 172 0.10 15.69 -0.47
N ALA A 173 1.14 16.13 -1.17
CA ALA A 173 2.05 17.13 -0.66
C ALA A 173 1.34 18.49 -0.51
N ILE A 174 1.62 19.17 0.59
CA ILE A 174 1.41 20.61 0.73
C ILE A 174 2.45 21.27 -0.17
N LYS A 175 2.00 22.10 -1.10
CA LYS A 175 2.87 22.76 -2.09
C LYS A 175 3.02 24.23 -1.73
N THR A 176 4.23 24.74 -1.86
CA THR A 176 4.48 26.19 -1.87
C THR A 176 3.72 26.86 -3.02
N SER A 177 3.52 28.18 -2.94
CA SER A 177 2.71 28.95 -3.89
C SER A 177 3.25 28.96 -5.34
N ASP A 178 4.49 28.55 -5.53
CA ASP A 178 5.16 28.36 -6.82
C ASP A 178 4.83 27.02 -7.51
N GLY A 179 4.06 26.14 -6.86
CA GLY A 179 3.63 24.86 -7.43
C GLY A 179 4.30 23.63 -6.83
N GLY A 180 5.22 23.81 -5.87
CA GLY A 180 5.95 22.76 -5.17
C GLY A 180 7.25 22.35 -5.86
N ALA A 181 7.82 21.21 -5.45
CA ALA A 181 9.11 20.75 -5.97
C ALA A 181 9.06 20.37 -7.46
N ASP A 182 10.10 20.74 -8.20
CA ASP A 182 10.37 20.15 -9.52
C ASP A 182 10.95 18.75 -9.33
N TYR A 183 10.11 17.74 -9.54
CA TYR A 183 10.47 16.34 -9.37
C TYR A 183 11.52 15.83 -10.38
N SER A 184 11.89 16.63 -11.39
CA SER A 184 13.02 16.34 -12.28
C SER A 184 14.37 16.90 -11.78
N ALA A 185 14.36 17.65 -10.68
CA ALA A 185 15.53 18.34 -10.14
C ALA A 185 15.54 18.41 -8.60
N VAL A 186 15.07 17.38 -7.91
CA VAL A 186 15.06 17.35 -6.43
C VAL A 186 16.50 17.30 -5.91
N ASN A 187 16.85 18.16 -4.97
CA ASN A 187 18.21 18.25 -4.45
C ASN A 187 18.29 18.46 -2.94
N HIS A 188 17.15 18.50 -2.25
CA HIS A 188 17.11 18.76 -0.81
C HIS A 188 16.03 17.91 -0.15
N PHE A 189 16.37 17.37 1.02
CA PHE A 189 15.45 16.73 1.95
C PHE A 189 15.61 17.36 3.32
N ARG A 190 14.48 17.58 4.00
CA ARG A 190 14.44 17.92 5.42
C ARG A 190 13.35 17.12 6.12
N ILE A 191 13.64 16.67 7.33
CA ILE A 191 12.62 16.37 8.32
C ILE A 191 12.97 17.15 9.59
N PHE A 192 11.99 17.83 10.18
CA PHE A 192 12.13 18.42 11.51
C PHE A 192 10.89 18.15 12.34
N PHE A 193 11.09 17.99 13.65
CA PHE A 193 10.02 17.66 14.59
C PHE A 193 10.42 18.03 16.01
N PHE A 194 9.44 17.99 16.91
CA PHE A 194 9.60 18.38 18.30
C PHE A 194 9.12 17.29 19.26
N THR A 195 9.65 17.30 20.48
CA THR A 195 9.03 16.56 21.58
C THR A 195 7.92 17.39 22.24
N THR A 196 7.01 16.73 22.97
CA THR A 196 5.88 17.37 23.65
C THR A 196 6.31 18.30 24.79
N SER A 197 7.52 18.12 25.34
CA SER A 197 8.12 18.99 26.34
C SER A 197 9.64 18.84 26.33
N LYS A 198 10.38 19.77 26.95
CA LYS A 198 11.84 19.65 27.16
C LYS A 198 12.25 18.67 28.26
N ALA A 199 11.32 18.27 29.12
CA ALA A 199 11.59 17.35 30.23
C ALA A 199 11.09 15.96 29.84
N HIS A 200 12.00 15.12 29.34
CA HIS A 200 11.69 13.76 28.90
C HIS A 200 12.95 12.88 28.97
N ASP A 201 12.74 11.56 28.92
CA ASP A 201 13.86 10.64 28.69
C ASP A 201 14.42 10.83 27.28
N ASP A 202 15.71 10.56 27.08
CA ASP A 202 16.39 10.73 25.80
C ASP A 202 15.63 10.07 24.64
N LEU A 203 15.24 10.86 23.64
CA LEU A 203 14.58 10.36 22.43
C LEU A 203 15.64 10.10 21.35
N VAL A 204 15.96 8.82 21.15
CA VAL A 204 16.79 8.37 20.03
C VAL A 204 15.95 8.31 18.75
N THR A 205 16.47 8.87 17.66
CA THR A 205 15.83 8.91 16.34
C THR A 205 16.84 8.77 15.21
N GLY A 206 16.39 8.45 14.00
CA GLY A 206 17.27 8.35 12.84
C GLY A 206 16.52 8.12 11.53
N VAL A 207 17.21 8.36 10.42
CA VAL A 207 16.66 8.18 9.05
C VAL A 207 17.56 7.25 8.24
N ASP A 208 16.94 6.50 7.33
CA ASP A 208 17.62 5.53 6.47
C ASP A 208 16.85 5.32 5.14
N ASP A 209 17.57 4.86 4.10
CA ASP A 209 17.03 4.43 2.80
C ASP A 209 16.02 5.41 2.19
N LEU A 210 16.46 6.64 1.91
CA LEU A 210 15.64 7.67 1.29
C LEU A 210 15.56 7.40 -0.22
N VAL A 211 14.36 7.12 -0.72
CA VAL A 211 14.11 6.71 -2.10
C VAL A 211 12.87 7.36 -2.69
N PHE A 212 12.86 7.52 -4.01
CA PHE A 212 11.68 7.82 -4.80
C PHE A 212 11.23 6.59 -5.56
N ARG A 213 9.92 6.44 -5.77
CA ARG A 213 9.33 5.40 -6.61
C ARG A 213 7.92 5.78 -7.05
N ALA A 214 7.36 5.06 -8.00
CA ALA A 214 5.95 5.17 -8.31
C ALA A 214 5.11 4.81 -7.07
N ALA A 215 4.15 5.67 -6.77
CA ALA A 215 3.15 5.41 -5.75
C ALA A 215 2.39 4.12 -6.11
N PRO A 216 2.17 3.20 -5.16
CA PRO A 216 1.31 2.07 -5.42
C PRO A 216 -0.09 2.58 -5.76
N ALA A 217 -0.75 1.93 -6.71
CA ALA A 217 -2.16 2.18 -6.99
C ALA A 217 -2.95 2.08 -5.66
N PRO A 218 -3.86 3.04 -5.36
CA PRO A 218 -4.71 2.92 -4.19
C PRO A 218 -5.48 1.59 -4.22
N PRO A 219 -5.68 0.94 -3.06
CA PRO A 219 -6.36 -0.34 -3.02
C PRO A 219 -7.80 -0.21 -3.54
N PRO A 220 -8.33 -1.26 -4.19
CA PRO A 220 -9.75 -1.30 -4.55
C PRO A 220 -10.67 -1.09 -3.35
N VAL A 221 -11.77 -0.38 -3.55
CA VAL A 221 -12.86 -0.26 -2.56
C VAL A 221 -14.02 -1.13 -3.01
N ILE A 222 -14.38 -2.12 -2.20
CA ILE A 222 -15.48 -3.04 -2.52
C ILE A 222 -16.82 -2.33 -2.26
N PHE A 223 -17.71 -2.35 -3.26
CA PHE A 223 -19.10 -1.95 -3.10
C PHE A 223 -19.94 -3.14 -2.60
N ASP A 224 -19.88 -4.27 -3.30
CA ASP A 224 -20.55 -5.51 -2.91
C ASP A 224 -19.86 -6.69 -3.60
N ASN A 225 -19.54 -7.75 -2.84
CA ASN A 225 -18.89 -8.96 -3.37
C ASN A 225 -19.89 -10.02 -3.86
N VAL A 226 -21.20 -9.75 -3.75
CA VAL A 226 -22.30 -10.54 -4.28
C VAL A 226 -22.37 -11.97 -3.73
N ASP A 227 -21.91 -12.17 -2.50
CA ASP A 227 -21.95 -13.46 -1.80
C ASP A 227 -23.34 -13.85 -1.27
N LYS A 228 -24.25 -12.88 -1.20
CA LYS A 228 -25.56 -13.03 -0.56
C LYS A 228 -26.62 -12.28 -1.36
N ALA A 229 -27.86 -12.78 -1.27
CA ALA A 229 -29.02 -12.21 -1.95
C ALA A 229 -29.61 -10.97 -1.24
N ASP A 230 -29.14 -10.63 -0.04
CA ASP A 230 -29.71 -9.58 0.78
C ASP A 230 -29.55 -8.19 0.13
N GLY A 231 -30.65 -7.45 0.06
CA GLY A 231 -30.70 -6.11 -0.55
C GLY A 231 -30.60 -6.08 -2.07
N TRP A 232 -30.43 -7.22 -2.74
CA TRP A 232 -30.46 -7.30 -4.20
C TRP A 232 -31.90 -7.38 -4.70
N GLU A 233 -32.19 -6.63 -5.77
CA GLU A 233 -33.42 -6.74 -6.54
C GLU A 233 -33.08 -7.15 -7.98
N THR A 234 -33.94 -7.98 -8.58
CA THR A 234 -33.77 -8.46 -9.95
C THR A 234 -35.11 -8.77 -10.60
N VAL A 235 -35.14 -9.05 -11.91
CA VAL A 235 -36.33 -9.61 -12.54
C VAL A 235 -36.50 -11.06 -12.08
N GLY A 236 -37.36 -11.27 -11.09
CA GLY A 236 -37.53 -12.57 -10.42
C GLY A 236 -36.89 -12.57 -9.04
N THR A 237 -36.58 -13.76 -8.51
CA THR A 237 -35.97 -13.89 -7.17
C THR A 237 -34.45 -13.82 -7.28
N PRO A 238 -33.77 -12.97 -6.49
CA PRO A 238 -32.30 -12.97 -6.40
C PRO A 238 -31.79 -14.37 -6.03
N ASN A 239 -30.88 -14.91 -6.84
CA ASN A 239 -30.35 -16.25 -6.68
C ASN A 239 -28.82 -16.24 -6.70
N ILE A 240 -28.21 -16.75 -5.63
CA ILE A 240 -26.75 -16.82 -5.50
C ILE A 240 -26.26 -18.20 -5.94
N ALA A 241 -25.45 -18.23 -6.99
CA ALA A 241 -24.78 -19.44 -7.43
C ALA A 241 -23.39 -19.54 -6.78
N THR A 242 -23.06 -20.70 -6.23
CA THR A 242 -21.80 -20.91 -5.46
C THR A 242 -20.69 -21.58 -6.25
N THR A 243 -20.87 -21.74 -7.56
CA THR A 243 -19.90 -22.35 -8.46
C THR A 243 -19.77 -21.52 -9.72
N GLY A 244 -18.52 -21.15 -10.05
CA GLY A 244 -18.20 -20.36 -11.22
C GLY A 244 -18.15 -18.86 -10.95
N GLN A 245 -18.20 -18.44 -9.69
CA GLN A 245 -17.94 -17.08 -9.22
C GLN A 245 -16.52 -16.61 -9.58
N LYS A 246 -16.32 -15.30 -9.56
CA LYS A 246 -15.06 -14.61 -9.81
C LYS A 246 -14.39 -14.16 -8.52
N GLU A 247 -15.18 -13.79 -7.53
CA GLU A 247 -14.69 -13.48 -6.19
C GLU A 247 -15.56 -14.18 -5.13
N GLY A 248 -15.04 -14.31 -3.92
CA GLY A 248 -15.81 -14.81 -2.79
C GLY A 248 -16.36 -16.24 -2.94
N THR A 249 -17.54 -16.43 -2.39
CA THR A 249 -18.27 -17.69 -2.22
C THR A 249 -19.44 -17.85 -3.18
N GLY A 250 -19.91 -16.79 -3.83
CA GLY A 250 -20.99 -16.84 -4.80
C GLY A 250 -21.08 -15.63 -5.71
N TYR A 251 -22.06 -15.65 -6.61
CA TYR A 251 -22.41 -14.52 -7.48
C TYR A 251 -23.92 -14.51 -7.74
N LEU A 252 -24.46 -13.33 -8.06
CA LEU A 252 -25.88 -13.20 -8.40
C LEU A 252 -26.11 -13.70 -9.82
N LYS A 253 -27.01 -14.67 -9.97
CA LYS A 253 -27.32 -15.34 -11.22
C LYS A 253 -28.82 -15.35 -11.47
N ASN A 254 -29.22 -14.97 -12.67
CA ASN A 254 -30.62 -15.05 -13.08
C ASN A 254 -30.77 -15.37 -14.57
N THR A 255 -32.00 -15.65 -15.02
CA THR A 255 -32.29 -16.06 -16.39
C THR A 255 -33.40 -15.19 -16.99
N ILE A 256 -33.15 -14.64 -18.17
CA ILE A 256 -34.23 -14.14 -19.04
C ILE A 256 -34.76 -15.35 -19.79
N ALA A 257 -35.93 -15.85 -19.36
CA ALA A 257 -36.56 -16.99 -20.02
C ALA A 257 -37.17 -16.59 -21.37
N ASN A 258 -37.30 -17.55 -22.29
CA ASN A 258 -38.02 -17.35 -23.54
C ASN A 258 -39.41 -16.73 -23.29
N GLY A 259 -39.73 -15.65 -24.00
CA GLY A 259 -40.93 -14.83 -23.83
C GLY A 259 -40.71 -13.55 -23.00
N GLY A 260 -39.62 -13.48 -22.24
CA GLY A 260 -39.12 -12.26 -21.60
C GLY A 260 -38.07 -11.56 -22.48
N ASP A 261 -37.74 -10.31 -22.14
CA ASP A 261 -36.70 -9.55 -22.85
C ASP A 261 -35.95 -8.55 -21.97
N PHE A 262 -36.15 -8.58 -20.66
CA PHE A 262 -35.63 -7.58 -19.73
C PHE A 262 -34.97 -8.25 -18.53
N MET A 263 -33.82 -7.69 -18.11
CA MET A 263 -33.19 -7.99 -16.83
C MET A 263 -32.68 -6.73 -16.18
N GLN A 264 -32.69 -6.74 -14.85
CA GLN A 264 -31.98 -5.78 -14.04
C GLN A 264 -31.35 -6.44 -12.82
N PHE A 265 -30.30 -5.81 -12.31
CA PHE A 265 -29.77 -6.04 -10.97
C PHE A 265 -29.61 -4.70 -10.28
N ILE A 266 -30.22 -4.57 -9.10
CA ILE A 266 -30.21 -3.33 -8.32
C ILE A 266 -29.72 -3.67 -6.91
N LYS A 267 -28.85 -2.81 -6.37
CA LYS A 267 -28.42 -2.87 -4.98
C LYS A 267 -28.40 -1.48 -4.40
N SER A 268 -29.07 -1.30 -3.27
CA SER A 268 -28.89 -0.13 -2.40
C SER A 268 -28.23 -0.57 -1.10
N VAL A 269 -27.39 0.31 -0.54
CA VAL A 269 -26.73 0.09 0.76
C VAL A 269 -27.07 1.22 1.72
N ASP A 270 -27.32 0.89 2.98
CA ASP A 270 -27.70 1.88 4.00
C ASP A 270 -26.53 2.81 4.37
N THR A 271 -25.30 2.28 4.33
CA THR A 271 -24.08 3.03 4.60
C THR A 271 -23.42 3.37 3.27
N PRO A 272 -23.35 4.66 2.89
CA PRO A 272 -22.66 5.08 1.67
C PRO A 272 -21.18 4.67 1.67
N VAL A 273 -20.69 4.31 0.49
CA VAL A 273 -19.31 3.89 0.23
C VAL A 273 -18.54 5.09 -0.34
N ASN A 274 -17.49 5.49 0.37
CA ASN A 274 -16.50 6.40 -0.18
C ASN A 274 -15.55 5.62 -1.08
N THR A 275 -15.58 5.90 -2.38
CA THR A 275 -14.76 5.19 -3.37
C THR A 275 -13.27 5.42 -3.17
N SER A 276 -12.87 6.49 -2.46
CA SER A 276 -11.50 7.00 -2.35
C SER A 276 -10.90 7.49 -3.69
N PHE A 277 -11.70 7.61 -4.74
CA PHE A 277 -11.30 8.09 -6.05
C PHE A 277 -12.17 9.28 -6.50
N GLY A 278 -11.62 10.14 -7.33
CA GLY A 278 -12.32 11.24 -7.98
C GLY A 278 -12.66 10.93 -9.43
N ALA A 279 -13.33 11.87 -10.10
CA ALA A 279 -13.74 11.70 -11.50
C ALA A 279 -12.55 11.43 -12.45
N ALA A 280 -11.37 12.00 -12.18
CA ALA A 280 -10.22 11.93 -13.06
C ALA A 280 -9.43 10.62 -12.96
N ASP A 281 -9.46 9.96 -11.80
CA ASP A 281 -8.60 8.83 -11.45
C ASP A 281 -9.36 7.57 -11.00
N GLY A 282 -10.69 7.65 -10.90
CA GLY A 282 -11.54 6.55 -10.48
C GLY A 282 -12.21 5.77 -11.62
N ARG A 283 -12.45 4.49 -11.35
CA ARG A 283 -13.21 3.57 -12.18
C ARG A 283 -14.16 2.72 -11.34
N PHE A 284 -15.30 2.36 -11.90
CA PHE A 284 -16.13 1.27 -11.40
C PHE A 284 -15.82 -0.01 -12.17
N SER A 285 -15.67 -1.13 -11.48
CA SER A 285 -15.39 -2.44 -12.09
C SER A 285 -16.24 -3.53 -11.47
N PHE A 286 -16.71 -4.44 -12.31
CA PHE A 286 -17.44 -5.63 -11.89
C PHE A 286 -17.30 -6.72 -12.95
N TRP A 287 -17.64 -7.95 -12.60
CA TRP A 287 -17.76 -9.04 -13.56
C TRP A 287 -19.20 -9.20 -14.02
N TRP A 288 -19.39 -9.31 -15.33
CA TRP A 288 -20.69 -9.56 -15.95
C TRP A 288 -20.65 -10.88 -16.76
N TYR A 289 -21.43 -11.86 -16.31
CA TYR A 289 -21.66 -13.10 -17.03
C TYR A 289 -22.83 -12.95 -17.98
N VAL A 290 -22.64 -13.36 -19.24
CA VAL A 290 -23.69 -13.43 -20.26
C VAL A 290 -23.50 -14.74 -21.02
N SER A 291 -24.46 -15.68 -20.95
CA SER A 291 -24.29 -16.99 -21.59
C SER A 291 -24.25 -16.91 -23.12
N ASP A 292 -25.00 -15.99 -23.72
CA ASP A 292 -25.01 -15.71 -25.15
C ASP A 292 -25.14 -14.20 -25.42
N VAL A 293 -24.02 -13.56 -25.77
CA VAL A 293 -23.94 -12.13 -26.06
C VAL A 293 -24.74 -11.75 -27.31
N SER A 294 -24.92 -12.68 -28.25
CA SER A 294 -25.63 -12.38 -29.51
C SER A 294 -27.11 -12.06 -29.29
N LEU A 295 -27.66 -12.43 -28.14
CA LEU A 295 -29.05 -12.14 -27.77
C LEU A 295 -29.25 -10.72 -27.22
N LEU A 296 -28.19 -10.03 -26.80
CA LEU A 296 -28.30 -8.70 -26.20
C LEU A 296 -28.73 -7.65 -27.23
N LYS A 297 -29.56 -6.71 -26.78
CA LYS A 297 -29.88 -5.48 -27.51
C LYS A 297 -28.84 -4.42 -27.17
N ALA A 298 -28.55 -3.53 -28.13
CA ALA A 298 -27.75 -2.32 -27.91
C ALA A 298 -28.55 -1.26 -27.13
N ASP A 299 -28.95 -1.60 -25.92
CA ASP A 299 -29.82 -0.81 -25.04
C ASP A 299 -29.61 -1.24 -23.59
N GLY A 300 -29.83 -0.33 -22.65
CA GLY A 300 -29.54 -0.53 -21.23
C GLY A 300 -28.47 0.41 -20.70
N SER A 301 -28.38 0.47 -19.38
CA SER A 301 -27.50 1.36 -18.64
C SER A 301 -26.89 0.64 -17.44
N ILE A 302 -25.68 1.06 -17.08
CA ILE A 302 -24.98 0.71 -15.85
C ILE A 302 -24.82 2.00 -15.07
N GLU A 303 -25.19 2.01 -13.80
CA GLU A 303 -25.38 3.23 -13.02
C GLU A 303 -24.88 3.06 -11.60
N ILE A 304 -24.26 4.11 -11.10
CA ILE A 304 -23.99 4.30 -9.67
C ILE A 304 -24.54 5.65 -9.24
N THR A 305 -25.13 5.72 -8.04
CA THR A 305 -25.71 6.96 -7.51
C THR A 305 -25.36 7.18 -6.04
N SER A 306 -25.50 8.43 -5.62
CA SER A 306 -25.34 8.86 -4.22
C SER A 306 -26.67 9.26 -3.56
N SER A 307 -27.78 9.16 -4.30
CA SER A 307 -29.13 9.56 -3.84
C SER A 307 -29.93 8.40 -3.22
N GLY A 308 -29.41 7.17 -3.27
CA GLY A 308 -30.09 5.96 -2.82
C GLY A 308 -31.10 5.38 -3.82
N LYS A 309 -31.23 5.97 -5.01
CA LYS A 309 -32.14 5.52 -6.07
C LYS A 309 -31.57 5.88 -7.45
N SER A 310 -32.14 5.29 -8.50
CA SER A 310 -31.76 5.57 -9.89
C SER A 310 -32.29 6.92 -10.37
N ASP A 311 -31.69 7.44 -11.45
CA ASP A 311 -32.10 8.66 -12.16
C ASP A 311 -31.99 9.96 -11.32
N ASP A 312 -31.17 9.96 -10.26
CA ASP A 312 -30.95 11.09 -9.33
C ASP A 312 -29.50 11.07 -8.80
N HIS A 313 -28.71 12.11 -9.04
CA HIS A 313 -27.26 12.19 -8.76
C HIS A 313 -26.51 10.95 -9.23
N GLU A 314 -26.58 10.69 -10.54
CA GLU A 314 -26.18 9.44 -11.18
C GLU A 314 -25.00 9.63 -12.14
N SER A 315 -24.08 8.68 -12.06
CA SER A 315 -23.09 8.43 -13.11
C SER A 315 -23.48 7.15 -13.85
N ALA A 316 -23.75 7.28 -15.14
CA ALA A 316 -24.25 6.20 -15.98
C ALA A 316 -23.31 5.87 -17.15
N TRP A 317 -23.37 4.65 -17.64
CA TRP A 317 -22.70 4.20 -18.86
C TRP A 317 -23.63 3.31 -19.68
N ASP A 318 -23.77 3.62 -20.97
CA ASP A 318 -24.57 2.81 -21.87
C ASP A 318 -24.00 1.39 -22.02
N VAL A 319 -24.88 0.40 -22.15
CA VAL A 319 -24.49 -0.98 -22.46
C VAL A 319 -24.04 -1.12 -23.92
N ALA A 320 -24.62 -0.32 -24.83
CA ALA A 320 -24.39 -0.45 -26.27
C ALA A 320 -22.90 -0.39 -26.69
N PRO A 321 -22.06 0.53 -26.17
CA PRO A 321 -20.63 0.57 -26.49
C PRO A 321 -19.83 -0.64 -26.00
N LEU A 322 -20.34 -1.40 -25.01
CA LEU A 322 -19.64 -2.57 -24.47
C LEU A 322 -19.81 -3.80 -25.37
N LEU A 323 -20.95 -3.93 -26.06
CA LEU A 323 -21.33 -5.13 -26.82
C LEU A 323 -20.25 -5.66 -27.77
N PRO A 324 -19.54 -4.82 -28.56
CA PRO A 324 -18.52 -5.33 -29.49
C PRO A 324 -17.33 -6.01 -28.81
N THR A 325 -17.13 -5.78 -27.50
CA THR A 325 -16.03 -6.34 -26.71
C THR A 325 -16.44 -7.50 -25.81
N LEU A 326 -17.75 -7.73 -25.65
CA LEU A 326 -18.26 -8.82 -24.83
C LEU A 326 -18.03 -10.17 -25.52
N LYS A 327 -17.81 -11.19 -24.69
CA LYS A 327 -17.77 -12.60 -25.08
C LYS A 327 -18.75 -13.41 -24.24
N ASN A 328 -19.17 -14.56 -24.77
CA ASN A 328 -19.97 -15.51 -23.99
C ASN A 328 -19.19 -15.94 -22.74
N GLY A 329 -19.89 -16.00 -21.61
CA GLY A 329 -19.33 -16.22 -20.29
C GLY A 329 -19.00 -14.91 -19.57
N TRP A 330 -17.92 -14.94 -18.78
CA TRP A 330 -17.52 -13.83 -17.92
C TRP A 330 -16.74 -12.74 -18.65
N ASN A 331 -17.16 -11.49 -18.43
CA ASN A 331 -16.54 -10.27 -18.91
C ASN A 331 -16.19 -9.39 -17.71
N LYS A 332 -14.95 -8.90 -17.64
CA LYS A 332 -14.60 -7.86 -16.66
C LYS A 332 -14.94 -6.52 -17.26
N ILE A 333 -15.90 -5.83 -16.67
CA ILE A 333 -16.31 -4.49 -17.06
C ILE A 333 -15.52 -3.48 -16.23
N THR A 334 -15.07 -2.43 -16.89
CA THR A 334 -14.34 -1.32 -16.28
C THR A 334 -14.86 -0.03 -16.88
N LEU A 335 -15.36 0.87 -16.04
CA LEU A 335 -16.06 2.08 -16.43
C LEU A 335 -15.39 3.28 -15.79
N ASP A 336 -14.80 4.15 -16.61
CA ASP A 336 -14.10 5.35 -16.13
C ASP A 336 -15.12 6.40 -15.67
N PHE A 337 -14.90 6.99 -14.49
CA PHE A 337 -15.77 8.04 -13.95
C PHE A 337 -15.83 9.27 -14.86
N ASP A 338 -14.72 9.65 -15.48
CA ASP A 338 -14.63 10.76 -16.45
C ASP A 338 -15.35 10.50 -17.78
N LYS A 339 -15.81 9.26 -18.03
CA LYS A 339 -16.62 8.89 -19.20
C LYS A 339 -18.09 8.65 -18.87
N SER A 340 -18.50 8.82 -17.61
CA SER A 340 -19.90 8.68 -17.23
C SER A 340 -20.77 9.75 -17.90
N ILE A 341 -21.96 9.34 -18.32
CA ILE A 341 -23.09 10.21 -18.59
C ILE A 341 -23.59 10.70 -17.23
N LYS A 342 -23.77 12.00 -17.08
CA LYS A 342 -24.16 12.63 -15.81
C LYS A 342 -25.56 13.18 -15.92
N THR A 343 -26.36 12.98 -14.88
CA THR A 343 -27.62 13.69 -14.69
C THR A 343 -27.39 15.20 -14.55
N SER A 344 -28.45 16.00 -14.73
CA SER A 344 -28.36 17.48 -14.75
C SER A 344 -27.88 18.11 -13.43
N ASP A 345 -27.86 17.33 -12.35
CA ASP A 345 -27.37 17.68 -11.02
C ASP A 345 -25.84 17.55 -10.87
N GLY A 346 -25.13 17.05 -11.88
CA GLY A 346 -23.65 16.95 -11.88
C GLY A 346 -23.10 15.53 -11.70
N GLY A 347 -23.98 14.54 -11.57
CA GLY A 347 -23.64 13.12 -11.42
C GLY A 347 -23.43 12.68 -9.98
N ALA A 348 -22.91 11.47 -9.78
CA ALA A 348 -22.79 10.89 -8.46
C ALA A 348 -21.67 11.54 -7.61
N ASP A 349 -21.92 11.69 -6.31
CA ASP A 349 -20.88 11.97 -5.33
C ASP A 349 -20.07 10.69 -5.04
N TYR A 350 -18.87 10.60 -5.61
CA TYR A 350 -17.97 9.44 -5.43
C TYR A 350 -17.44 9.27 -3.99
N THR A 351 -17.76 10.19 -3.07
CA THR A 351 -17.48 10.01 -1.65
C THR A 351 -18.64 9.36 -0.88
N ALA A 352 -19.80 9.20 -1.51
CA ALA A 352 -21.03 8.76 -0.88
C ALA A 352 -21.91 7.87 -1.80
N ILE A 353 -21.30 6.95 -2.56
CA ILE A 353 -22.05 6.04 -3.43
C ILE A 353 -22.85 5.04 -2.59
N ASN A 354 -24.15 4.94 -2.85
CA ASN A 354 -25.05 4.09 -2.06
C ASN A 354 -26.04 3.28 -2.91
N HIS A 355 -25.99 3.40 -4.23
CA HIS A 355 -26.88 2.70 -5.15
C HIS A 355 -26.12 2.25 -6.39
N PHE A 356 -26.43 1.05 -6.86
CA PHE A 356 -26.01 0.48 -8.13
C PHE A 356 -27.22 -0.07 -8.88
N ARG A 357 -27.26 0.15 -10.19
CA ARG A 357 -28.19 -0.51 -11.11
C ARG A 357 -27.45 -0.93 -12.38
N ILE A 358 -27.78 -2.10 -12.89
CA ILE A 358 -27.60 -2.43 -14.31
C ILE A 358 -28.93 -2.92 -14.83
N PHE A 359 -29.36 -2.43 -15.99
CA PHE A 359 -30.49 -3.00 -16.73
C PHE A 359 -30.16 -3.12 -18.21
N PHE A 360 -30.72 -4.13 -18.86
CA PHE A 360 -30.46 -4.42 -20.27
C PHE A 360 -31.58 -5.31 -20.83
N PHE A 361 -31.58 -5.43 -22.16
CA PHE A 361 -32.62 -6.14 -22.89
C PHE A 361 -32.03 -7.18 -23.84
N THR A 362 -32.84 -8.19 -24.19
CA THR A 362 -32.58 -9.01 -25.38
C THR A 362 -33.15 -8.33 -26.64
N SER A 363 -32.63 -8.69 -27.80
CA SER A 363 -33.05 -8.11 -29.09
C SER A 363 -34.47 -8.51 -29.51
N SER A 364 -35.05 -9.53 -28.89
CA SER A 364 -36.39 -10.07 -29.16
C SER A 364 -36.85 -10.87 -27.94
N LYS A 365 -38.17 -10.97 -27.70
CA LYS A 365 -38.76 -11.87 -26.70
C LYS A 365 -38.69 -13.34 -27.06
N ALA A 366 -38.56 -13.65 -28.36
CA ALA A 366 -38.39 -15.02 -28.84
C ALA A 366 -36.89 -15.32 -28.95
N HIS A 367 -36.36 -16.01 -27.94
CA HIS A 367 -34.96 -16.43 -27.85
C HIS A 367 -34.83 -17.65 -26.92
N ASP A 368 -33.71 -18.37 -27.00
CA ASP A 368 -33.36 -19.37 -25.99
C ASP A 368 -33.05 -18.68 -24.64
N ASP A 369 -33.28 -19.36 -23.53
CA ASP A 369 -33.05 -18.81 -22.18
C ASP A 369 -31.65 -18.20 -22.05
N LEU A 370 -31.60 -16.91 -21.72
CA LEU A 370 -30.35 -16.17 -21.53
C LEU A 370 -30.00 -16.13 -20.05
N THR A 371 -28.94 -16.86 -19.67
CA THR A 371 -28.40 -16.82 -18.31
C THR A 371 -27.43 -15.65 -18.16
N VAL A 372 -27.61 -14.87 -17.10
CA VAL A 372 -26.80 -13.70 -16.78
C VAL A 372 -26.42 -13.69 -15.31
N GLY A 373 -25.35 -12.98 -14.98
CA GLY A 373 -24.97 -12.79 -13.59
C GLY A 373 -23.95 -11.69 -13.37
N ILE A 374 -23.87 -11.21 -12.15
CA ILE A 374 -22.91 -10.18 -11.75
C ILE A 374 -22.15 -10.61 -10.50
N ASP A 375 -20.91 -10.17 -10.42
CA ASP A 375 -20.02 -10.46 -9.30
C ASP A 375 -19.03 -9.31 -9.09
N ASP A 376 -18.54 -9.20 -7.86
CA ASP A 376 -17.38 -8.39 -7.48
C ASP A 376 -17.44 -6.91 -7.93
N LEU A 377 -18.39 -6.16 -7.38
CA LEU A 377 -18.54 -4.74 -7.64
C LEU A 377 -17.55 -3.95 -6.78
N ARG A 378 -16.64 -3.22 -7.43
CA ARG A 378 -15.59 -2.44 -6.75
C ARG A 378 -15.21 -1.18 -7.50
N PHE A 379 -14.67 -0.22 -6.75
CA PHE A 379 -14.02 0.97 -7.27
C PHE A 379 -12.52 0.75 -7.30
N ILE A 380 -11.86 1.16 -8.38
CA ILE A 380 -10.42 0.96 -8.59
C ILE A 380 -9.79 2.22 -9.20
N SER A 381 -8.47 2.32 -9.13
CA SER A 381 -7.74 3.37 -9.84
C SER A 381 -7.77 3.17 -11.36
N LYS A 382 -7.66 4.27 -12.10
CA LYS A 382 -7.49 4.32 -13.55
C LYS A 382 -6.16 3.72 -14.03
#